data_AF-A0A2E0VIA2-F1
#
_entry.id   AF-A0A2E0VIA2-F1
#
_cell.length_a   1.000
_cell.length_b   1.000
_cell.length_c   1.000
_cell.angle_alpha   90.00
_cell.angle_beta   90.00
_cell.angle_gamma   90.00
#
_symmetry.space_group_name_H-M   'P 1'
#
loop_
_entity.id
_entity.type
_entity.pdbx_description
1 polymer ?
#
loop_
_entity_poly.entity_id
_entity_poly.type
_entity_poly.pdbx_seq_one_letter_code
_entity_poly.pdbx_strand_id
1 'polypeptide(L)'
;MKQLPNEKNPLSLVEESWEEQRAAKRYNPAMVACWRWKRKDYRMTVGAGRSDDISFFIEGNEMICVSINYQLDYVGIQVYSMEHEDDLAELFLQGDEQIKEILGRDWENRTPRHVARVLWSHLSQCV
;
A
#
# COMPACT_ATOMS: atom_id res chain seq x y z
N MET A 1 -7.08 -6.59 -15.02
CA MET A 1 -6.16 -5.80 -15.87
C MET A 1 -5.57 -4.72 -14.98
N LYS A 2 -4.32 -4.87 -14.52
CA LYS A 2 -3.70 -3.97 -13.53
C LYS A 2 -3.46 -2.61 -14.19
N GLN A 3 -4.18 -1.56 -13.77
CA GLN A 3 -3.86 -0.20 -14.21
C GLN A 3 -2.58 0.25 -13.51
N LEU A 4 -1.50 0.33 -14.27
CA LEU A 4 -0.25 0.94 -13.84
C LEU A 4 -0.42 2.46 -13.76
N PRO A 5 0.05 3.15 -12.70
CA PRO A 5 0.10 4.60 -12.69
C PRO A 5 1.18 5.08 -13.68
N ASN A 6 0.81 6.03 -14.54
CA ASN A 6 1.66 6.95 -15.32
C ASN A 6 3.11 6.52 -15.62
N GLU A 7 3.37 6.30 -16.91
CA GLU A 7 4.59 5.81 -17.61
C GLU A 7 5.96 6.48 -17.32
N LYS A 8 6.16 7.23 -16.22
CA LYS A 8 7.44 7.91 -15.95
C LYS A 8 8.29 7.31 -14.83
N ASN A 9 7.79 6.35 -14.06
CA ASN A 9 8.61 5.55 -13.15
C ASN A 9 8.09 4.10 -13.10
N PRO A 10 8.87 3.10 -13.54
CA PRO A 10 8.45 1.72 -13.42
C PRO A 10 8.39 1.35 -11.94
N LEU A 11 7.19 1.06 -11.47
CA LEU A 11 6.97 0.39 -10.20
C LEU A 11 7.01 -1.12 -10.44
N SER A 12 7.84 -1.83 -9.69
CA SER A 12 7.87 -3.29 -9.66
C SER A 12 7.55 -3.79 -8.26
N LEU A 13 6.80 -4.89 -8.18
CA LEU A 13 6.56 -5.60 -6.93
C LEU A 13 7.30 -6.93 -6.98
N VAL A 14 8.18 -7.17 -6.02
CA VAL A 14 9.01 -8.38 -5.92
C VAL A 14 8.89 -8.99 -4.54
N GLU A 15 9.34 -10.22 -4.38
CA GLU A 15 9.50 -10.83 -3.06
C GLU A 15 10.84 -10.45 -2.44
N GLU A 16 10.89 -10.41 -1.12
CA GLU A 16 12.16 -10.32 -0.39
C GLU A 16 13.08 -11.48 -0.76
N SER A 17 14.37 -11.18 -0.87
CA SER A 17 15.41 -12.19 -0.94
C SER A 17 15.49 -12.99 0.37
N TRP A 18 16.11 -14.16 0.33
CA TRP A 18 16.34 -14.96 1.54
C TRP A 18 17.21 -14.22 2.58
N GLU A 19 18.14 -13.39 2.11
CA GLU A 19 19.02 -12.59 2.97
C GLU A 19 18.24 -11.49 3.69
N GLU A 20 17.33 -10.81 2.97
CA GLU A 20 16.42 -9.80 3.53
C GLU A 20 15.49 -10.43 4.59
N GLN A 21 14.88 -11.57 4.28
CA GLN A 21 14.04 -12.32 5.23
C GLN A 21 14.80 -12.70 6.50
N ARG A 22 16.02 -13.23 6.35
CA ARG A 22 16.85 -13.63 7.48
C ARG A 22 17.26 -12.44 8.35
N ALA A 23 17.64 -11.33 7.72
CA ALA A 23 17.96 -10.09 8.43
C ALA A 23 16.76 -9.55 9.23
N ALA A 24 15.57 -9.61 8.63
CA ALA A 24 14.30 -9.20 9.24
C ALA A 24 13.70 -10.24 10.22
N LYS A 25 14.34 -11.41 10.41
CA LYS A 25 13.83 -12.55 11.19
C LYS A 25 12.44 -13.01 10.76
N ARG A 26 12.15 -12.94 9.46
CA ARG A 26 10.90 -13.42 8.85
C ARG A 26 11.11 -14.82 8.28
N TYR A 27 10.08 -15.66 8.44
CA TYR A 27 10.05 -17.01 7.87
C TYR A 27 9.40 -17.06 6.48
N ASN A 28 8.62 -16.04 6.15
CA ASN A 28 7.95 -15.90 4.86
C ASN A 28 8.43 -14.59 4.20
N PRO A 29 8.65 -14.58 2.86
CA PRO A 29 9.01 -13.37 2.15
C PRO A 29 7.89 -12.34 2.24
N ALA A 30 8.23 -11.12 2.63
CA ALA A 30 7.34 -10.00 2.39
C ALA A 30 7.35 -9.59 0.92
N MET A 31 6.30 -8.89 0.50
CA MET A 31 6.28 -8.21 -0.79
C MET A 31 7.03 -6.87 -0.66
N VAL A 32 7.76 -6.50 -1.71
CA VAL A 32 8.61 -5.30 -1.74
C VAL A 32 8.27 -4.49 -2.98
N ALA A 33 7.87 -3.24 -2.76
CA ALA A 33 7.68 -2.26 -3.81
C ALA A 33 9.02 -1.61 -4.15
N CYS A 34 9.38 -1.59 -5.43
CA CYS A 34 10.54 -0.87 -5.94
C CYS A 34 10.10 0.15 -6.96
N TRP A 35 10.55 1.39 -6.82
CA TRP A 35 10.28 2.46 -7.78
C TRP A 35 11.44 3.44 -7.82
N ARG A 36 11.49 4.23 -8.89
CA ARG A 36 12.37 5.39 -8.98
C ARG A 36 11.57 6.66 -8.69
N TRP A 37 12.14 7.64 -8.01
CA TRP A 37 11.56 8.98 -7.87
C TRP A 37 12.67 10.01 -7.71
N LYS A 38 12.58 11.15 -8.42
CA LYS A 38 13.61 12.22 -8.46
C LYS A 38 15.06 11.70 -8.59
N ARG A 39 15.27 10.67 -9.42
CA ARG A 39 16.56 9.97 -9.68
C ARG A 39 17.10 9.09 -8.54
N LYS A 40 16.31 8.87 -7.50
CA LYS A 40 16.62 7.93 -6.42
C LYS A 40 15.78 6.67 -6.58
N ASP A 41 16.37 5.53 -6.25
CA ASP A 41 15.68 4.25 -6.22
C ASP A 41 15.20 3.99 -4.80
N TYR A 42 13.93 3.64 -4.68
CA TYR A 42 13.26 3.31 -3.44
C TYR A 42 12.90 1.84 -3.45
N ARG A 43 13.02 1.22 -2.28
CA ARG A 43 12.69 -0.19 -2.05
C ARG A 43 12.07 -0.30 -0.66
N MET A 44 10.76 -0.53 -0.59
CA MET A 44 10.02 -0.58 0.68
C MET A 44 9.20 -1.85 0.80
N THR A 45 9.16 -2.41 2.03
CA THR A 45 8.31 -3.56 2.33
C THR A 45 6.86 -3.11 2.36
N VAL A 46 5.97 -3.84 1.69
CA VAL A 46 4.53 -3.62 1.79
C VAL A 46 3.89 -4.69 2.68
N GLY A 47 2.99 -4.27 3.56
CA GLY A 47 2.16 -5.10 4.44
C GLY A 47 1.02 -5.80 3.69
N ALA A 48 1.26 -6.18 2.43
CA ALA A 48 0.28 -6.83 1.57
C ALA A 48 0.70 -8.27 1.26
N GLY A 49 -0.28 -9.15 1.22
CA GLY A 49 -0.12 -10.55 0.81
C GLY A 49 -0.05 -10.73 -0.70
N ARG A 50 0.37 -11.91 -1.15
CA ARG A 50 0.48 -12.27 -2.58
C ARG A 50 -0.86 -12.28 -3.31
N SER A 51 -1.94 -12.55 -2.58
CA SER A 51 -3.31 -12.62 -3.08
C SER A 51 -4.00 -11.25 -3.15
N ASP A 52 -3.33 -10.20 -2.67
CA ASP A 52 -3.95 -8.89 -2.55
C ASP A 52 -3.96 -8.16 -3.89
N ASP A 53 -5.05 -7.44 -4.13
CA ASP A 53 -5.10 -6.42 -5.15
C ASP A 53 -4.39 -5.17 -4.62
N ILE A 54 -3.16 -4.97 -5.09
CA ILE A 54 -2.30 -3.87 -4.64
C ILE A 54 -2.29 -2.76 -5.70
N SER A 55 -2.58 -1.54 -5.27
CA SER A 55 -2.51 -0.32 -6.07
C SER A 55 -1.58 0.69 -5.42
N PHE A 56 -0.81 1.41 -6.24
CA PHE A 56 0.13 2.43 -5.76
C PHE A 56 -0.18 3.79 -6.37
N PHE A 57 0.02 4.84 -5.60
CA PHE A 57 -0.19 6.22 -6.02
C PHE A 57 0.95 7.08 -5.49
N ILE A 58 1.39 8.04 -6.30
CA ILE A 58 2.29 9.10 -5.83
C ILE A 58 1.46 10.36 -5.70
N GLU A 59 1.42 10.93 -4.50
CA GLU A 59 0.81 12.23 -4.21
C GLU A 59 1.85 13.12 -3.52
N GLY A 60 2.30 14.19 -4.21
CA GLY A 60 3.37 15.03 -3.70
C GLY A 60 4.70 14.27 -3.48
N ASN A 61 5.13 14.20 -2.22
CA ASN A 61 6.33 13.51 -1.77
C ASN A 61 6.02 12.16 -1.08
N GLU A 62 4.78 11.67 -1.21
CA GLU A 62 4.32 10.44 -0.56
C GLU A 62 4.08 9.35 -1.61
N MET A 63 4.49 8.13 -1.28
CA MET A 63 4.06 6.92 -1.99
C MET A 63 2.96 6.26 -1.15
N ILE A 64 1.79 6.09 -1.73
CA ILE A 64 0.62 5.50 -1.10
C ILE A 64 0.39 4.13 -1.71
N CYS A 65 0.43 3.09 -0.89
CA CYS A 65 0.08 1.72 -1.22
C CYS A 65 -1.30 1.40 -0.64
N VAL A 66 -2.22 0.92 -1.46
CA VAL A 66 -3.50 0.36 -1.03
C VAL A 66 -3.51 -1.13 -1.33
N SER A 67 -3.81 -1.94 -0.32
CA SER A 67 -4.02 -3.38 -0.44
C SER A 67 -5.49 -3.70 -0.19
N ILE A 68 -6.09 -4.51 -1.06
CA ILE A 68 -7.46 -4.99 -0.89
C ILE A 68 -7.44 -6.51 -1.03
N ASN A 69 -8.06 -7.19 -0.08
CA ASN A 69 -8.27 -8.63 -0.15
C ASN A 69 -9.75 -8.94 0.07
N TYR A 70 -10.45 -9.22 -1.03
CA TYR A 70 -11.88 -9.54 -1.03
C TYR A 70 -12.20 -10.94 -0.48
N GLN A 71 -11.20 -11.81 -0.31
CA GLN A 71 -11.41 -13.17 0.24
C GLN A 71 -11.31 -13.20 1.76
N LEU A 72 -10.47 -12.32 2.31
CA LEU A 72 -10.23 -12.18 3.75
C LEU A 72 -10.90 -10.93 4.34
N ASP A 73 -11.72 -10.25 3.54
CA ASP A 73 -12.44 -9.01 3.88
C ASP A 73 -11.56 -8.00 4.59
N TYR A 74 -10.46 -7.57 3.95
CA TYR A 74 -9.67 -6.48 4.47
C TYR A 74 -9.27 -5.45 3.42
N VAL A 75 -9.02 -4.24 3.93
CA VAL A 75 -8.45 -3.12 3.19
C VAL A 75 -7.35 -2.48 4.02
N GLY A 76 -6.19 -2.27 3.42
CA GLY A 76 -5.06 -1.58 4.03
C GLY A 76 -4.61 -0.37 3.24
N ILE A 77 -4.05 0.61 3.94
CA ILE A 77 -3.25 1.69 3.36
C ILE A 77 -1.90 1.75 4.08
N GLN A 78 -0.84 1.94 3.31
CA GLN A 78 0.50 2.26 3.81
C GLN A 78 1.03 3.46 3.06
N VAL A 79 1.55 4.44 3.79
CA VAL A 79 2.07 5.69 3.24
C VAL A 79 3.53 5.83 3.60
N TYR A 80 4.37 6.00 2.58
CA TYR A 80 5.81 6.15 2.72
C TYR A 80 6.21 7.58 2.38
N SER A 81 7.04 8.19 3.23
CA SER A 81 7.67 9.47 2.91
C SER A 81 8.87 9.24 2.00
N MET A 82 8.81 9.76 0.77
CA MET A 82 9.98 9.69 -0.13
C MET A 82 11.09 10.66 0.30
N GLU A 83 10.83 11.63 1.17
CA GLU A 83 11.84 12.54 1.71
C GLU A 83 12.61 11.92 2.88
N HIS A 84 11.93 11.16 3.74
CA HIS A 84 12.53 10.54 4.93
C HIS A 84 12.88 9.06 4.76
N GLU A 85 12.44 8.43 3.66
CA GLU A 85 12.62 6.99 3.39
C GLU A 85 12.08 6.08 4.49
N ASP A 86 10.97 6.49 5.11
CA ASP A 86 10.38 5.79 6.24
C ASP A 86 8.85 5.71 6.09
N ASP A 87 8.27 4.78 6.84
CA ASP A 87 6.83 4.58 6.96
C ASP A 87 6.24 5.78 7.70
N LEU A 88 5.38 6.54 7.02
CA LEU A 88 4.73 7.71 7.57
C LEU A 88 3.49 7.32 8.37
N ALA A 89 2.69 6.41 7.82
CA ALA A 89 1.47 5.92 8.45
C ALA A 89 0.98 4.62 7.81
N GLU A 90 0.22 3.86 8.58
CA GLU A 90 -0.53 2.71 8.08
C GLU A 90 -1.89 2.58 8.77
N LEU A 91 -2.87 2.06 8.04
CA LEU A 91 -4.18 1.67 8.57
C LEU A 91 -4.59 0.35 7.95
N PHE A 92 -5.09 -0.55 8.78
CA PHE A 92 -5.60 -1.85 8.38
C PHE A 92 -7.02 -2.02 8.91
N LEU A 93 -7.97 -2.25 8.00
CA LEU A 93 -9.37 -2.48 8.31
C LEU A 93 -9.72 -3.92 7.94
N GLN A 94 -10.33 -4.65 8.86
CA GLN A 94 -10.73 -6.04 8.66
C GLN A 94 -12.19 -6.25 9.05
N GLY A 95 -12.90 -6.99 8.21
CA GLY A 95 -14.31 -7.27 8.34
C GLY A 95 -15.18 -6.19 7.71
N ASP A 96 -16.32 -6.64 7.19
CA ASP A 96 -17.27 -5.81 6.45
C ASP A 96 -17.76 -4.58 7.24
N GLU A 97 -18.04 -4.71 8.53
CA GLU A 97 -18.50 -3.59 9.36
C GLU A 97 -17.46 -2.47 9.46
N GLN A 98 -16.22 -2.79 9.82
CA GLN A 98 -15.15 -1.80 10.00
C GLN A 98 -14.84 -1.10 8.68
N ILE A 99 -14.81 -1.85 7.58
CA ILE A 99 -14.56 -1.30 6.25
C ILE A 99 -15.71 -0.34 5.86
N LYS A 100 -16.97 -0.75 6.07
CA LYS A 100 -18.14 0.08 5.72
C LYS A 100 -18.30 1.31 6.60
N GLU A 101 -17.86 1.27 7.85
CA GLU A 101 -17.85 2.43 8.74
C GLU A 101 -16.99 3.57 8.17
N ILE A 102 -15.82 3.22 7.61
CA ILE A 102 -14.85 4.21 7.13
C ILE A 102 -15.04 4.51 5.64
N LEU A 103 -15.18 3.48 4.80
CA LEU A 103 -15.28 3.63 3.34
C LEU A 103 -16.71 3.76 2.80
N GLY A 104 -17.71 3.50 3.64
CA GLY A 104 -19.11 3.46 3.25
C GLY A 104 -19.56 2.11 2.67
N ARG A 105 -20.88 1.92 2.59
CA ARG A 105 -21.50 0.64 2.16
C ARG A 105 -21.20 0.21 0.73
N ASP A 106 -20.83 1.15 -0.13
CA ASP A 106 -20.60 0.95 -1.57
C ASP A 106 -19.10 0.98 -1.92
N TRP A 107 -18.24 0.68 -0.94
CA TRP A 107 -16.78 0.82 -1.09
C TRP A 107 -16.19 -0.08 -2.19
N GLU A 108 -16.76 -1.26 -2.41
CA GLU A 108 -16.31 -2.23 -3.42
C GLU A 108 -16.42 -1.68 -4.84
N ASN A 109 -17.35 -0.75 -5.08
CA ASN A 109 -17.55 -0.08 -6.37
C ASN A 109 -16.68 1.16 -6.54
N ARG A 110 -15.88 1.51 -5.53
CA ARG A 110 -14.97 2.66 -5.58
C ARG A 110 -13.65 2.27 -6.22
N THR A 111 -13.00 3.24 -6.86
CA THR A 111 -11.66 3.02 -7.38
C THR A 111 -10.66 2.93 -6.22
N PRO A 112 -9.55 2.18 -6.36
CA PRO A 112 -8.53 2.10 -5.29
C PRO A 112 -7.95 3.46 -4.91
N ARG A 113 -7.92 4.44 -5.84
CA ARG A 113 -7.53 5.83 -5.53
C ARG A 113 -8.53 6.53 -4.60
N HIS A 114 -9.82 6.30 -4.78
CA HIS A 114 -10.83 6.86 -3.88
C HIS A 114 -10.70 6.24 -2.48
N VAL A 115 -10.53 4.92 -2.42
CA VAL A 115 -10.24 4.20 -1.16
C VAL A 115 -9.01 4.80 -0.47
N ALA A 116 -7.90 4.96 -1.20
CA ALA A 116 -6.68 5.59 -0.70
C ALA A 116 -6.95 6.96 -0.05
N ARG A 117 -7.68 7.84 -0.74
CA ARG A 117 -8.00 9.18 -0.24
C ARG A 117 -8.83 9.15 1.05
N VAL A 118 -9.81 8.27 1.14
CA VAL A 118 -10.67 8.17 2.32
C VAL A 118 -9.86 7.67 3.51
N LEU A 119 -9.09 6.58 3.33
CA LEU A 119 -8.25 6.04 4.41
C LEU A 119 -7.16 7.03 4.84
N TRP A 120 -6.54 7.73 3.89
CA TRP A 120 -5.53 8.75 4.19
C TRP A 120 -6.11 9.93 4.96
N SER A 121 -7.28 10.42 4.54
CA SER A 121 -8.00 11.47 5.26
C SER A 121 -8.41 11.04 6.66
N HIS A 122 -8.77 9.77 6.85
CA HIS A 122 -9.12 9.23 8.16
C HIS A 122 -7.88 9.18 9.07
N LEU A 123 -6.76 8.65 8.58
CA LEU A 123 -5.48 8.63 9.28
C LEU A 123 -5.02 10.02 9.72
N SER A 124 -5.11 11.01 8.84
CA SER A 124 -4.69 12.39 9.13
C SER A 124 -5.56 13.09 10.19
N GLN A 125 -6.76 12.57 10.50
CA GLN A 125 -7.63 13.11 11.55
C GLN A 125 -7.38 12.46 12.91
N CYS A 126 -6.67 11.33 12.95
CA CYS A 126 -6.38 10.58 14.18
C CYS A 126 -5.00 10.90 14.78
N VAL A 127 -4.17 11.70 14.09
CA VAL A 127 -2.81 12.11 14.51
C VAL A 127 -2.82 13.55 15.04
#